data_AF-A0A6I1R4E7-F1
#
_entry.id   AF-A0A6I1R4E7-F1
#
_cell.length_a   1.000
_cell.length_b   1.000
_cell.length_c   1.000
_cell.angle_alpha   90.00
_cell.angle_beta   90.00
_cell.angle_gamma   90.00
#
_symmetry.space_group_name_H-M   'P 1'
#
loop_
_entity.id
_entity.type
_entity.pdbx_description
1 polymer ?
#
loop_
_entity_poly.entity_id
_entity_poly.type
_entity_poly.pdbx_seq_one_letter_code
_entity_poly.pdbx_strand_id
1 'polypeptide(L)' 'MDTVKSEIARIFAAKEARRHKLAALPFPEKVLAVVCLQQMAAPLLRARGKKVRVWTLDPQPMKSIPSR' A
#
# COMPACT_ATOMS: atom_id res chain seq x y z
N MET A 1 -33.43 -2.60 -8.84
CA MET A 1 -32.54 -1.94 -7.85
C MET A 1 -31.61 -2.93 -7.15
N ASP A 2 -31.96 -4.22 -7.11
CA ASP A 2 -31.23 -5.24 -6.34
C ASP A 2 -29.88 -5.65 -6.93
N THR A 3 -29.75 -5.65 -8.25
CA THR A 3 -28.48 -5.96 -8.95
C THR A 3 -27.40 -4.93 -8.68
N VAL A 4 -27.77 -3.65 -8.54
CA VAL A 4 -26.82 -2.58 -8.20
C VAL A 4 -26.34 -2.74 -6.76
N LYS A 5 -27.24 -3.12 -5.85
CA LYS A 5 -26.93 -3.36 -4.44
C LYS A 5 -25.97 -4.55 -4.26
N SER A 6 -26.18 -5.65 -5.00
CA SER A 6 -25.30 -6.82 -4.93
C SER A 6 -23.91 -6.55 -5.50
N GLU A 7 -23.80 -5.77 -6.59
CA GLU A 7 -22.51 -5.41 -7.17
C GLU A 7 -21.70 -4.50 -6.25
N ILE A 8 -22.35 -3.51 -5.62
CA ILE A 8 -21.71 -2.66 -4.61
C ILE A 8 -21.18 -3.49 -3.44
N ALA A 9 -21.98 -4.44 -2.92
CA ALA A 9 -21.56 -5.32 -1.84
C ALA A 9 -20.34 -6.18 -2.25
N ARG A 10 -20.31 -6.69 -3.49
CA ARG A 10 -19.17 -7.42 -4.03
C ARG A 10 -17.90 -6.57 -4.06
N ILE A 11 -18.00 -5.32 -4.50
CA ILE A 11 -16.86 -4.39 -4.53
C ILE A 11 -16.34 -4.12 -3.13
N PHE A 12 -17.21 -3.90 -2.15
CA PHE A 12 -16.80 -3.71 -0.76
C PHE A 12 -16.13 -4.96 -0.17
N ALA A 13 -16.69 -6.14 -0.41
CA ALA A 13 -16.09 -7.40 0.03
C ALA A 13 -14.70 -7.63 -0.58
N ALA A 14 -14.52 -7.33 -1.87
CA ALA A 14 -13.21 -7.41 -2.53
C ALA A 14 -12.20 -6.42 -1.94
N LYS A 15 -12.64 -5.19 -1.62
CA LYS A 15 -11.81 -4.19 -0.93
C LYS A 15 -11.42 -4.64 0.48
N GLU A 16 -12.34 -5.25 1.23
CA GLU A 16 -12.07 -5.79 2.56
C GLU A 16 -11.05 -6.94 2.51
N ALA A 17 -11.25 -7.91 1.62
CA ALA A 17 -10.32 -9.01 1.43
C ALA A 17 -8.90 -8.51 1.09
N ARG A 18 -8.80 -7.46 0.26
CA ARG A 18 -7.51 -6.82 -0.04
C ARG A 18 -6.90 -6.16 1.19
N ARG A 19 -7.70 -5.47 2.03
CA ARG A 19 -7.22 -4.86 3.29
C ARG A 19 -6.66 -5.91 4.24
N HIS A 20 -7.36 -7.03 4.42
CA HIS A 20 -6.85 -8.15 5.24
C HIS A 20 -5.53 -8.71 4.69
N LYS A 21 -5.42 -8.91 3.37
CA LYS A 21 -4.17 -9.37 2.76
C LYS A 21 -3.02 -8.39 3.00
N LEU A 22 -3.25 -7.09 2.80
CA LEU A 22 -2.24 -6.05 3.05
C LEU A 22 -1.86 -5.95 4.53
N ALA A 23 -2.83 -6.10 5.44
CA ALA A 23 -2.61 -6.12 6.88
C ALA A 23 -1.80 -7.35 7.33
N ALA A 24 -1.92 -8.48 6.63
CA ALA A 24 -1.16 -9.69 6.90
C ALA A 24 0.29 -9.65 6.38
N LEU A 25 0.64 -8.68 5.51
CA LEU A 25 2.00 -8.63 4.96
C LEU A 25 3.06 -8.40 6.04
N PRO A 26 4.26 -9.00 5.89
CA PRO A 26 5.41 -8.68 6.69
C PRO A 26 5.71 -7.18 6.72
N PHE A 27 6.31 -6.71 7.81
CA PHE A 27 6.67 -5.30 7.99
C PHE A 27 7.49 -4.73 6.81
N PRO A 28 8.51 -5.42 6.26
CA PRO A 28 9.27 -4.92 5.11
C PRO A 28 8.40 -4.63 3.88
N GLU A 29 7.46 -5.51 3.58
CA GLU A 29 6.55 -5.36 2.43
C GLU A 29 5.57 -4.20 2.61
N LYS A 30 5.12 -3.97 3.84
CA LYS A 30 4.30 -2.79 4.18
C LYS A 30 5.08 -1.49 3.96
N VAL A 31 6.36 -1.46 4.36
CA VAL A 31 7.23 -0.29 4.14
C VAL A 31 7.44 -0.04 2.65
N LEU A 32 7.70 -1.09 1.86
CA LEU A 32 7.82 -0.98 0.41
C LEU A 32 6.54 -0.40 -0.22
N ALA A 33 5.37 -0.88 0.19
CA ALA A 33 4.09 -0.36 -0.29
C ALA A 33 3.92 1.13 0.02
N VAL A 34 4.31 1.58 1.21
CA VAL A 34 4.28 3.01 1.59
C VAL A 34 5.21 3.84 0.71
N VAL A 35 6.43 3.36 0.42
CA VAL A 35 7.37 4.06 -0.45
C VAL A 35 6.84 4.18 -1.87
N CYS A 36 6.24 3.13 -2.43
CA CYS A 36 5.57 3.20 -3.74
C CYS A 36 4.45 4.26 -3.75
N LEU A 37 3.62 4.32 -2.70
CA LEU A 37 2.57 5.34 -2.59
C LEU A 37 3.16 6.76 -2.49
N GLN A 38 4.25 6.94 -1.76
CA GLN A 38 4.95 8.23 -1.69
C GLN A 38 5.51 8.63 -3.06
N GLN A 39 6.06 7.70 -3.84
CA GLN A 39 6.55 7.97 -5.21
C GLN A 39 5.42 8.45 -6.11
N MET A 40 4.25 7.81 -6.06
CA MET A 40 3.08 8.21 -6.85
C MET A 40 2.54 9.58 -6.42
N ALA A 41 2.52 9.86 -5.12
CA ALA A 41 2.00 11.12 -4.59
C ALA A 41 2.97 12.30 -4.77
N ALA A 42 4.28 12.03 -4.81
CA ALA A 42 5.31 13.07 -4.83
C ALA A 42 5.17 14.08 -5.99
N PRO A 43 4.92 13.68 -7.26
CA PRO A 43 4.69 14.64 -8.34
C PRO A 43 3.51 15.58 -8.08
N LEU A 44 2.38 15.04 -7.62
CA LEU A 44 1.17 15.83 -7.34
C LEU A 44 1.40 16.84 -6.22
N LEU A 45 2.09 16.41 -5.15
CA LEU A 45 2.37 17.28 -4.02
C LEU A 45 3.41 18.36 -4.38
N ARG A 46 4.42 18.03 -5.18
CA ARG A 46 5.40 19.00 -5.70
C ARG A 46 4.74 20.04 -6.60
N ALA A 47 3.83 19.62 -7.49
CA ALA A 47 3.05 20.54 -8.32
C ALA A 47 2.22 21.53 -7.49
N ARG A 48 1.81 21.14 -6.28
CA ARG A 48 1.13 22.00 -5.30
C ARG A 48 2.08 22.84 -4.45
N GLY A 49 3.36 22.94 -4.81
CA GLY A 49 4.38 23.70 -4.09
C GLY A 49 4.82 23.08 -2.75
N LYS A 50 4.44 21.84 -2.45
CA LYS A 50 4.89 21.16 -1.23
C LYS A 50 6.28 20.55 -1.44
N LYS A 51 7.19 20.80 -0.50
CA LYS A 51 8.49 20.12 -0.47
C LYS A 51 8.31 18.69 0.03
N VAL A 52 8.42 17.72 -0.87
CA VAL A 52 8.24 16.29 -0.54
C VAL A 52 9.50 15.49 -0.86
N ARG A 53 9.94 14.71 0.13
CA ARG A 53 11.00 13.70 0.01
C ARG A 53 10.39 12.31 0.14
N VAL A 54 10.57 11.49 -0.89
CA VAL A 54 10.25 10.06 -0.87
C VAL A 54 11.32 9.35 -0.03
N TRP A 55 10.94 8.37 0.78
CA TRP A 55 11.92 7.59 1.53
C TRP A 55 12.78 6.74 0.58
N THR A 56 14.09 6.73 0.85
CA THR A 56 15.03 5.84 0.18
C THR A 56 15.18 4.59 1.05
N LEU A 57 14.97 3.42 0.46
CA LEU A 57 15.23 2.14 1.10
C LEU A 57 16.54 1.61 0.53
N ASP A 58 17.48 1.23 1.39
CA ASP A 58 18.66 0.51 0.93
C ASP A 58 18.24 -0.90 0.48
N PRO A 59 18.63 -1.34 -0.73
CA PRO A 59 18.35 -2.69 -1.21
C PRO A 59 19.30 -3.68 -0.52
N GLN A 60 19.20 -3.82 0.79
CA GLN A 60 19.85 -4.92 1.48
C GLN A 60 19.02 -6.19 1.19
N PRO A 61 19.62 -7.25 0.61
CA PRO A 61 18.89 -8.50 0.42
C PRO A 61 18.47 -9.02 1.79
N MET A 62 17.16 -9.22 1.96
CA MET A 62 16.53 -9.74 3.17
C MET A 62 17.21 -11.05 3.58
N LYS A 63 18.13 -11.00 4.54
CA LYS A 63 18.53 -12.19 5.29
C LYS A 63 17.33 -12.58 6.14
N SER A 64 16.82 -13.79 5.92
CA SER A 64 15.79 -14.40 6.74
C SER A 64 16.16 -14.24 8.22
N ILE A 65 15.36 -13.48 8.96
CA ILE A 65 15.48 -13.43 10.41
C ILE A 65 15.02 -14.81 10.90
N PRO A 66 15.88 -15.61 11.58
CA PRO A 66 15.44 -16.89 12.11
C PRO A 66 14.39 -16.62 13.18
N SER A 67 13.22 -17.26 13.04
CA SER A 67 12.20 -17.31 14.07
C SER A 67 12.82 -17.87 15.34
N ARG A 68 12.82 -17.08 16.42
CA ARG A 68 13.18 -17.54 17.76
C ARG A 68 11.96 -18.09 18.47
#